data_AF-A0A957D662-F1
#
_entry.id   AF-A0A957D662-F1
#
_cell.length_a   1.000
_cell.length_b   1.000
_cell.length_c   1.000
_cell.angle_alpha   90.00
_cell.angle_beta   90.00
_cell.angle_gamma   90.00
#
_symmetry.space_group_name_H-M   'P 1'
#
loop_
_entity.id
_entity.type
_entity.pdbx_description
1 polymer ?
#
loop_
_entity_poly.entity_id
_entity_poly.type
_entity_poly.pdbx_seq_one_letter_code
_entity_poly.pdbx_strand_id
1 'polypeptide(L)'
;MASKGRGKSGPKSGVSRAGGSKGPKSRPRPAVRANVKRQQRQQRPMPKPPARRPVTPRRAAGVAAGAAVGAAAAGAAAAGVNLAERVQQIQSEFASLEGRAQLGDLYDAIGNIDKRLLDFPVKVEALRNRGYVHSGDLEDRLEALDDKWDEIRPRVEEALTDHVQRLDRELDQAERTVDRLQATSASIRLGESMVNSLSQRVTAATEAVSGLYAAVSGDLDKMDWELGRLDSMMDLIEASPNIRLAEAEGPLTAVKADWHRDGDKGPEGVLVLTDLRLLFEERDEVVTKKRFGIFKAESEMVQVVHIDAQVSEIQEVEAKEEGGFLGMGKDDIIELTFAATAPVSRARFHLKGQDSADWAVLIKKIQTGEIDNDRADEYEDDLEALEETAASFPTACPNCFAAVEPPARGVTSVTCEFCGTVITPEKS
;
A
#
# COMPACT_ATOMS: atom_id res chain seq x y z
N MET A 1 -79.42 17.75 27.99
CA MET A 1 -78.77 17.28 26.75
C MET A 1 -78.34 18.50 25.93
N ALA A 2 -77.06 18.53 25.56
CA ALA A 2 -76.37 19.43 24.62
C ALA A 2 -76.57 20.96 24.75
N SER A 3 -75.57 21.65 25.31
CA SER A 3 -75.45 23.11 25.23
C SER A 3 -74.00 23.56 25.01
N LYS A 4 -73.74 23.94 23.75
CA LYS A 4 -72.80 24.95 23.21
C LYS A 4 -71.71 25.50 24.15
N GLY A 5 -70.44 25.18 23.82
CA GLY A 5 -69.24 25.89 24.28
C GLY A 5 -68.55 26.61 23.12
N ARG A 6 -68.40 27.94 23.26
CA ARG A 6 -67.78 28.87 22.31
C ARG A 6 -66.27 28.65 22.20
N GLY A 7 -65.75 28.52 20.97
CA GLY A 7 -64.31 28.60 20.68
C GLY A 7 -63.84 30.04 20.59
N LYS A 8 -62.77 30.39 21.33
CA LYS A 8 -62.00 31.63 21.20
C LYS A 8 -60.78 31.36 20.31
N SER A 9 -60.67 32.06 19.20
CA SER A 9 -59.47 32.14 18.36
C SER A 9 -58.52 33.21 18.93
N GLY A 10 -57.30 32.79 19.26
CA GLY A 10 -56.17 33.69 19.55
C GLY A 10 -55.26 33.83 18.32
N PRO A 11 -54.58 34.97 18.13
CA PRO A 11 -53.74 35.21 16.97
C PRO A 11 -52.41 34.44 17.09
N LYS A 12 -52.07 33.66 16.05
CA LYS A 12 -50.75 33.01 15.93
C LYS A 12 -49.74 34.05 15.46
N SER A 13 -48.85 34.46 16.36
CA SER A 13 -47.64 35.21 16.05
C SER A 13 -46.68 34.33 15.23
N GLY A 14 -46.48 34.70 13.96
CA GLY A 14 -45.49 34.09 13.09
C GLY A 14 -44.08 34.48 13.53
N VAL A 15 -43.31 33.51 14.03
CA VAL A 15 -41.87 33.63 14.21
C VAL A 15 -41.22 33.14 12.92
N SER A 16 -40.79 34.08 12.09
CA SER A 16 -39.92 33.81 10.95
C SER A 16 -38.57 33.32 11.46
N ARG A 17 -38.36 32.00 11.47
CA ARG A 17 -37.04 31.40 11.62
C ARG A 17 -36.26 31.65 10.32
N ALA A 18 -35.31 32.58 10.38
CA ALA A 18 -34.26 32.69 9.39
C ALA A 18 -33.47 31.37 9.37
N GLY A 19 -33.69 30.57 8.33
CA GLY A 19 -32.87 29.40 8.03
C GLY A 19 -31.52 29.88 7.53
N GLY A 20 -30.55 30.00 8.43
CA GLY A 20 -29.15 30.06 8.02
C GLY A 20 -28.80 28.70 7.41
N SER A 21 -28.56 28.66 6.10
CA SER A 21 -27.91 27.53 5.46
C SER A 21 -26.55 27.37 6.14
N LYS A 22 -26.42 26.32 6.95
CA LYS A 22 -25.10 25.87 7.36
C LYS A 22 -24.49 25.30 6.08
N GLY A 23 -23.59 26.06 5.46
CA GLY A 23 -22.76 25.52 4.39
C GLY A 23 -22.10 24.20 4.84
N PRO A 24 -21.78 23.31 3.90
CA PRO A 24 -21.13 22.05 4.22
C PRO A 24 -19.93 22.34 5.10
N LYS A 25 -19.88 21.69 6.26
CA LYS A 25 -18.76 21.85 7.18
C LYS A 25 -17.55 21.21 6.51
N SER A 26 -16.68 22.03 5.93
CA SER A 26 -15.41 21.56 5.36
C SER A 26 -14.71 20.68 6.39
N ARG A 27 -14.56 19.39 6.08
CA ARG A 27 -13.81 18.46 6.92
C ARG A 27 -12.40 19.03 7.10
N PRO A 28 -11.88 19.15 8.34
CA PRO A 28 -10.53 19.65 8.54
C PRO A 28 -9.54 18.74 7.81
N ARG A 29 -8.59 19.35 7.08
CA ARG A 29 -7.60 18.68 6.24
C ARG A 29 -6.95 17.50 6.98
N PRO A 30 -6.70 16.37 6.30
CA PRO A 30 -6.11 15.16 6.89
C PRO A 30 -4.84 15.45 7.70
N ALA A 31 -3.96 16.31 7.18
CA ALA A 31 -2.72 16.73 7.83
C ALA A 31 -2.94 17.38 9.20
N VAL A 32 -4.02 18.13 9.38
CA VAL A 32 -4.35 18.78 10.66
C VAL A 32 -4.75 17.72 11.69
N ARG A 33 -5.57 16.75 11.30
CA ARG A 33 -5.97 15.63 12.18
C ARG A 33 -4.77 14.75 12.52
N ALA A 34 -3.96 14.42 11.52
CA ALA A 34 -2.74 13.66 11.68
C ALA A 34 -1.76 14.33 12.64
N ASN A 35 -1.61 15.65 12.59
CA ASN A 35 -0.75 16.39 13.52
C ASN A 35 -1.25 16.35 14.97
N VAL A 36 -2.56 16.47 15.20
CA VAL A 36 -3.15 16.34 16.54
C VAL A 36 -2.91 14.92 17.09
N LYS A 37 -3.19 13.89 16.28
CA LYS A 37 -2.95 12.49 16.66
C LYS A 37 -1.45 12.19 16.87
N ARG A 38 -0.57 12.75 16.05
CA ARG A 38 0.89 12.65 16.19
C ARG A 38 1.37 13.23 17.51
N GLN A 39 0.85 14.38 17.93
CA GLN A 39 1.17 14.96 19.24
C GLN A 39 0.70 14.06 20.39
N GLN A 40 -0.48 13.46 20.29
CA GLN A 40 -0.98 12.51 21.29
C GLN A 40 -0.12 11.24 21.35
N ARG A 41 0.29 10.69 20.20
CA ARG A 41 1.16 9.49 20.12
C ARG A 41 2.59 9.76 20.60
N GLN A 42 3.15 10.94 20.33
CA GLN A 42 4.47 11.32 20.87
C GLN A 42 4.50 11.37 22.40
N GLN A 43 3.34 11.54 23.05
CA GLN A 43 3.22 11.50 24.50
C GLN A 43 3.10 10.06 25.06
N ARG A 44 2.89 9.05 24.21
CA ARG A 44 2.87 7.64 24.61
C ARG A 44 4.27 7.04 24.41
N PRO A 45 5.07 6.87 25.47
CA PRO A 45 6.40 6.27 25.34
C PRO A 45 6.28 4.85 24.80
N MET A 46 7.21 4.46 23.93
CA MET A 46 7.25 3.09 23.44
C MET A 46 7.48 2.15 24.62
N PRO A 47 6.75 1.02 24.67
CA PRO A 47 7.01 0.00 25.66
C PRO A 47 8.44 -0.51 25.43
N LYS A 48 9.24 -0.52 26.49
CA LYS A 48 10.61 -1.04 26.45
C LYS A 48 10.62 -2.43 27.05
N PRO A 49 11.35 -3.40 26.46
CA PRO A 49 11.54 -4.68 27.10
C PRO A 49 12.15 -4.46 28.50
N PRO A 50 11.70 -5.21 29.51
CA PRO A 50 12.29 -5.12 30.83
C PRO A 50 13.79 -5.42 30.75
N ALA A 51 14.60 -4.62 31.42
CA ALA A 51 16.05 -4.80 31.42
C ALA A 51 16.39 -6.11 32.16
N ARG A 52 16.64 -7.18 31.40
CA ARG A 52 17.17 -8.42 31.97
C ARG A 52 18.65 -8.24 32.26
N ARG A 53 19.10 -8.75 33.41
CA ARG A 53 20.52 -8.74 33.75
C ARG A 53 21.24 -9.63 32.74
N PRO A 54 22.23 -9.13 31.98
CA PRO A 54 22.94 -9.97 31.03
C PRO A 54 23.63 -11.11 31.77
N VAL A 55 23.34 -12.35 31.39
CA VAL A 55 24.07 -13.52 31.88
C VAL A 55 25.46 -13.43 31.28
N THR A 56 26.45 -13.04 32.09
CA THR A 56 27.85 -13.01 31.66
C THR A 56 28.22 -14.41 31.17
N PRO A 57 28.62 -14.59 29.90
CA PRO A 57 29.03 -15.89 29.40
C PRO A 57 30.20 -16.37 30.25
N ARG A 58 29.97 -17.44 31.01
CA ARG A 58 31.00 -18.02 31.87
C ARG A 58 32.04 -18.62 30.93
N ARG A 59 33.14 -17.88 30.70
CA ARG A 59 34.31 -18.36 29.96
C ARG A 59 34.61 -19.78 30.44
N ALA A 60 34.56 -20.73 29.51
CA ALA A 60 34.96 -22.11 29.75
C ALA A 60 36.40 -22.11 30.32
N ALA A 61 36.51 -22.19 31.63
CA ALA A 61 37.80 -22.36 32.29
C ALA A 61 38.30 -23.75 31.92
N GLY A 62 39.49 -23.79 31.31
CA GLY A 62 39.98 -24.88 30.50
C GLY A 62 39.98 -26.24 31.19
N VAL A 63 39.46 -27.24 30.47
CA VAL A 63 39.76 -28.65 30.71
C VAL A 63 41.02 -28.96 29.90
N ALA A 64 42.19 -28.66 30.47
CA ALA A 64 43.46 -29.15 29.95
C ALA A 64 43.61 -30.63 30.32
N ALA A 65 43.72 -31.47 29.30
CA ALA A 65 43.72 -32.91 29.36
C ALA A 65 44.97 -33.49 30.05
N GLY A 66 44.74 -34.36 31.05
CA GLY A 66 45.73 -35.35 31.49
C GLY A 66 45.55 -36.63 30.69
N ALA A 67 46.56 -37.00 29.91
CA ALA A 67 46.62 -38.24 29.15
C ALA A 67 47.09 -39.41 30.04
N ALA A 68 46.34 -40.52 30.05
CA ALA A 68 46.83 -41.89 29.81
C ALA A 68 45.80 -42.96 30.24
N VAL A 69 45.86 -44.10 29.53
CA VAL A 69 45.41 -45.47 29.84
C VAL A 69 44.17 -46.01 29.09
N GLY A 70 44.45 -46.92 28.13
CA GLY A 70 43.69 -48.16 27.89
C GLY A 70 42.69 -48.15 26.74
N ALA A 71 42.81 -49.07 25.78
CA ALA A 71 41.93 -49.18 24.60
C ALA A 71 40.45 -49.55 24.87
N ALA A 72 40.08 -49.92 26.10
CA ALA A 72 38.67 -49.96 26.55
C ALA A 72 38.11 -48.56 26.87
N ALA A 73 39.00 -47.58 27.11
CA ALA A 73 38.66 -46.18 27.29
C ALA A 73 38.35 -45.47 25.96
N ALA A 74 38.65 -46.04 24.79
CA ALA A 74 38.33 -45.41 23.50
C ALA A 74 36.82 -45.36 23.23
N GLY A 75 36.08 -46.43 23.58
CA GLY A 75 34.61 -46.46 23.49
C GLY A 75 33.93 -45.60 24.55
N ALA A 76 34.46 -45.59 25.78
CA ALA A 76 33.97 -44.73 26.86
C ALA A 76 34.33 -43.24 26.64
N ALA A 77 35.49 -42.95 26.03
CA ALA A 77 35.90 -41.60 25.65
C ALA A 77 35.09 -41.10 24.46
N ALA A 78 34.83 -41.93 23.44
CA ALA A 78 33.93 -41.56 22.34
C ALA A 78 32.49 -41.32 22.84
N ALA A 79 31.98 -42.15 23.76
CA ALA A 79 30.69 -41.90 24.41
C ALA A 79 30.72 -40.62 25.27
N GLY A 80 31.80 -40.35 25.99
CA GLY A 80 32.00 -39.12 26.78
C GLY A 80 32.08 -37.85 25.94
N VAL A 81 32.74 -37.90 24.78
CA VAL A 81 32.81 -36.79 23.81
C VAL A 81 31.42 -36.48 23.27
N ASN A 82 30.63 -37.49 22.87
CA ASN A 82 29.25 -37.30 22.45
C ASN A 82 28.35 -36.69 23.54
N LEU A 83 28.58 -37.02 24.82
CA LEU A 83 27.81 -36.43 25.93
C LEU A 83 28.20 -34.97 26.20
N ALA A 84 29.49 -34.62 26.09
CA ALA A 84 29.97 -33.25 26.25
C ALA A 84 29.47 -32.32 25.12
N GLU A 85 29.45 -32.81 23.87
CA GLU A 85 28.88 -32.10 22.73
C GLU A 85 27.39 -31.81 22.92
N ARG A 86 26.61 -32.78 23.42
CA ARG A 86 25.19 -32.57 23.74
C ARG A 86 24.98 -31.54 24.84
N VAL A 87 25.83 -31.52 25.87
CA VAL A 87 25.77 -30.47 26.89
C VAL A 87 26.01 -29.09 26.28
N GLN A 88 27.00 -28.95 25.39
CA GLN A 88 27.26 -27.68 24.68
C GLN A 88 26.09 -27.28 23.77
N GLN A 89 25.47 -28.24 23.08
CA GLN A 89 24.29 -27.99 22.26
C GLN A 89 23.13 -27.43 23.11
N ILE A 90 22.81 -28.08 24.24
CA ILE A 90 21.75 -27.61 25.15
C ILE A 90 22.04 -26.20 25.68
N GLN A 91 23.31 -25.91 26.01
CA GLN A 91 23.73 -24.58 26.45
C GLN A 91 23.55 -23.52 25.36
N SER A 92 23.89 -23.85 24.10
CA SER A 92 23.70 -22.97 22.94
C SER A 92 22.23 -22.71 22.65
N GLU A 93 21.40 -23.76 22.64
CA GLU A 93 19.95 -23.66 22.44
C GLU A 93 19.31 -22.82 23.55
N PHE A 94 19.71 -23.04 24.81
CA PHE A 94 19.24 -22.23 25.94
C PHE A 94 19.61 -20.74 25.78
N ALA A 95 20.85 -20.43 25.41
CA ALA A 95 21.29 -19.05 25.18
C ALA A 95 20.50 -18.35 24.05
N SER A 96 20.16 -19.08 22.99
CA SER A 96 19.29 -18.55 21.92
C SER A 96 17.85 -18.31 22.42
N LEU A 97 17.32 -19.23 23.23
CA LEU A 97 15.99 -19.07 23.82
C LEU A 97 15.90 -17.92 24.81
N GLU A 98 16.96 -17.63 25.56
CA GLU A 98 17.00 -16.48 26.45
C GLU A 98 16.74 -15.17 25.71
N GLY A 99 17.38 -14.95 24.56
CA GLY A 99 17.14 -13.77 23.73
C GLY A 99 15.69 -13.71 23.21
N ARG A 100 15.17 -14.82 22.71
CA ARG A 100 13.80 -14.89 22.17
C ARG A 100 12.72 -14.72 23.23
N ALA A 101 12.96 -15.21 24.45
CA ALA A 101 12.01 -15.13 25.56
C ALA A 101 11.81 -13.70 26.11
N GLN A 102 12.72 -12.77 25.78
CA GLN A 102 12.49 -11.34 26.03
C GLN A 102 11.44 -10.73 25.09
N LEU A 103 11.05 -11.47 24.04
CA LEU A 103 10.05 -11.06 23.07
C LEU A 103 10.36 -9.72 22.40
N GLY A 104 11.66 -9.41 22.21
CA GLY A 104 12.13 -8.16 21.62
C GLY A 104 11.50 -7.85 20.26
N ASP A 105 11.40 -8.86 19.39
CA ASP A 105 10.78 -8.74 18.07
C ASP A 105 9.32 -8.25 18.14
N LEU A 106 8.58 -8.57 19.21
CA LEU A 106 7.21 -8.09 19.40
C LEU A 106 7.17 -6.62 19.81
N TYR A 107 8.10 -6.16 20.65
CA TYR A 107 8.22 -4.72 20.96
C TYR A 107 8.56 -3.93 19.70
N ASP A 108 9.46 -4.44 18.86
CA ASP A 108 9.81 -3.82 17.59
C ASP A 108 8.62 -3.81 16.62
N ALA A 109 7.84 -4.90 16.56
CA ALA A 109 6.62 -4.96 15.75
C ALA A 109 5.56 -3.92 16.19
N ILE A 110 5.29 -3.80 17.49
CA ILE A 110 4.40 -2.76 18.06
C ILE A 110 4.91 -1.37 17.66
N GLY A 111 6.23 -1.16 17.75
CA GLY A 111 6.85 0.09 17.36
C GLY A 111 6.75 0.42 15.88
N ASN A 112 6.88 -0.58 15.03
CA ASN A 112 6.71 -0.44 13.59
C ASN A 112 5.27 -0.10 13.21
N ILE A 113 4.28 -0.66 13.92
CA ILE A 113 2.87 -0.29 13.74
C ILE A 113 2.66 1.20 14.05
N ASP A 114 3.14 1.68 15.20
CA ASP A 114 3.06 3.10 15.57
C ASP A 114 3.72 4.00 14.53
N LYS A 115 4.92 3.62 14.06
CA LYS A 115 5.65 4.38 13.05
C LYS A 115 4.86 4.48 11.73
N ARG A 116 4.33 3.36 11.24
CA ARG A 116 3.58 3.33 9.97
C ARG A 116 2.33 4.18 10.02
N LEU A 117 1.58 4.10 11.12
CA LEU A 117 0.39 4.94 11.33
C LEU A 117 0.72 6.44 11.38
N LEU A 118 1.92 6.81 11.84
CA LEU A 118 2.40 8.19 11.78
C LEU A 118 2.88 8.62 10.39
N ASP A 119 3.47 7.69 9.62
CA ASP A 119 4.05 7.97 8.31
C ASP A 119 2.99 8.01 7.20
N PHE A 120 1.92 7.20 7.27
CA PHE A 120 0.93 7.11 6.19
C PHE A 120 0.19 8.41 5.87
N PRO A 121 -0.30 9.20 6.84
CA PRO A 121 -0.92 10.49 6.52
C PRO A 121 0.01 11.44 5.78
N VAL A 122 1.32 11.39 6.09
CA VAL A 122 2.34 12.19 5.40
C VAL A 122 2.53 11.72 3.95
N LYS A 123 2.52 10.41 3.72
CA LYS A 123 2.56 9.84 2.36
C LYS A 123 1.33 10.25 1.54
N VAL A 124 0.14 10.18 2.12
CA VAL A 124 -1.10 10.61 1.45
C VAL A 124 -1.05 12.10 1.13
N GLU A 125 -0.67 12.95 2.08
CA GLU A 125 -0.50 14.40 1.84
C GLU A 125 0.54 14.69 0.74
N ALA A 126 1.64 13.94 0.69
CA ALA A 126 2.61 14.05 -0.39
C ALA A 126 2.00 13.70 -1.76
N LEU A 127 1.18 12.65 -1.85
CA LEU A 127 0.45 12.30 -3.08
C LEU A 127 -0.56 13.40 -3.47
N ARG A 128 -1.33 13.94 -2.52
CA ARG A 128 -2.28 15.04 -2.77
C ARG A 128 -1.55 16.28 -3.31
N ASN A 129 -0.40 16.63 -2.73
CA ASN A 129 0.43 17.75 -3.19
C ASN A 129 1.03 17.54 -4.59
N ARG A 130 1.14 16.29 -5.04
CA ARG A 130 1.55 15.92 -6.42
C ARG A 130 0.36 15.91 -7.40
N GLY A 131 -0.86 16.22 -6.94
CA GLY A 131 -2.06 16.26 -7.77
C GLY A 131 -2.85 14.95 -7.83
N TYR A 132 -2.58 13.99 -6.94
CA TYR A 132 -3.39 12.78 -6.85
C TYR A 132 -4.73 13.06 -6.14
N VAL A 133 -5.84 12.91 -6.87
CA VAL A 133 -7.19 13.28 -6.39
C VAL A 133 -8.09 12.09 -6.05
N HIS A 134 -7.74 10.88 -6.50
CA HIS A 134 -8.56 9.66 -6.36
C HIS A 134 -8.32 8.93 -5.03
N SER A 135 -9.04 7.84 -4.80
CA SER A 135 -9.08 7.08 -3.53
C SER A 135 -9.31 7.99 -2.32
N GLY A 136 -10.43 8.71 -2.33
CA GLY A 136 -10.86 9.61 -1.26
C GLY A 136 -11.15 8.93 0.08
N ASP A 137 -11.30 7.60 0.07
CA ASP A 137 -11.52 6.80 1.28
C ASP A 137 -10.21 6.44 2.01
N LEU A 138 -9.03 6.72 1.44
CA LEU A 138 -7.74 6.39 2.05
C LEU A 138 -7.60 6.98 3.45
N GLU A 139 -7.98 8.25 3.60
CA GLU A 139 -7.91 8.97 4.87
C GLU A 139 -8.86 8.37 5.93
N ASP A 140 -10.08 8.00 5.53
CA ASP A 140 -11.06 7.36 6.41
C ASP A 140 -10.59 5.93 6.80
N ARG A 141 -9.98 5.18 5.88
CA ARG A 141 -9.37 3.87 6.15
C ARG A 141 -8.18 3.98 7.10
N LEU A 142 -7.35 5.01 6.96
CA LEU A 142 -6.24 5.29 7.89
C LEU A 142 -6.74 5.67 9.28
N GLU A 143 -7.81 6.47 9.36
CA GLU A 143 -8.45 6.82 10.63
C GLU A 143 -9.02 5.58 11.33
N ALA A 144 -9.70 4.71 10.58
CA ALA A 144 -10.22 3.45 11.11
C ALA A 144 -9.11 2.50 11.59
N LEU A 145 -7.95 2.46 10.90
CA LEU A 145 -6.81 1.66 11.32
C LEU A 145 -6.16 2.20 12.59
N ASP A 146 -6.02 3.52 12.69
CA ASP A 146 -5.49 4.19 13.87
C ASP A 146 -6.38 3.94 15.09
N ASP A 147 -7.71 4.05 14.93
CA ASP A 147 -8.67 3.81 16.00
C ASP A 147 -8.68 2.33 16.44
N LYS A 148 -8.63 1.39 15.48
CA LYS A 148 -8.52 -0.05 15.75
C LYS A 148 -7.23 -0.37 16.52
N TRP A 149 -6.11 0.25 16.14
CA TRP A 149 -4.85 0.08 16.86
C TRP A 149 -4.91 0.63 18.29
N ASP A 150 -5.49 1.81 18.47
CA ASP A 150 -5.67 2.42 19.80
C ASP A 150 -6.54 1.58 20.72
N GLU A 151 -7.54 0.85 20.19
CA GLU A 151 -8.33 -0.09 20.96
C GLU A 151 -7.52 -1.33 21.39
N ILE A 152 -6.78 -1.95 20.47
CA ILE A 152 -6.13 -3.24 20.75
C ILE A 152 -4.78 -3.11 21.47
N ARG A 153 -4.07 -2.00 21.26
CA ARG A 153 -2.70 -1.82 21.76
C ARG A 153 -2.57 -2.05 23.27
N PRO A 154 -3.43 -1.51 24.16
CA PRO A 154 -3.33 -1.77 25.59
C PRO A 154 -3.42 -3.26 25.93
N ARG A 155 -4.28 -4.01 25.22
CA ARG A 155 -4.42 -5.47 25.41
C ARG A 155 -3.16 -6.22 24.95
N VAL A 156 -2.53 -5.77 23.86
CA VAL A 156 -1.26 -6.32 23.37
C VAL A 156 -0.14 -6.07 24.38
N GLU A 157 -0.03 -4.85 24.91
CA GLU A 157 0.98 -4.46 25.90
C GLU A 157 0.82 -5.22 27.23
N GLU A 158 -0.42 -5.38 27.70
CA GLU A 158 -0.74 -6.19 28.89
C GLU A 158 -0.38 -7.66 28.69
N ALA A 159 -0.81 -8.27 27.58
CA ALA A 159 -0.49 -9.66 27.27
C ALA A 159 1.02 -9.88 27.13
N LEU A 160 1.72 -8.97 26.46
CA LEU A 160 3.18 -9.01 26.30
C LEU A 160 3.87 -8.97 27.67
N THR A 161 3.46 -8.05 28.55
CA THR A 161 4.00 -7.92 29.91
C THR A 161 3.79 -9.19 30.72
N ASP A 162 2.59 -9.77 30.68
CA ASP A 162 2.25 -11.01 31.38
C ASP A 162 3.07 -12.20 30.89
N HIS A 163 3.25 -12.32 29.58
CA HIS A 163 4.04 -13.38 28.96
C HIS A 163 5.52 -13.24 29.30
N VAL A 164 6.11 -12.04 29.21
CA VAL A 164 7.52 -11.82 29.60
C VAL A 164 7.75 -12.19 31.06
N GLN A 165 6.89 -11.73 31.98
CA GLN A 165 7.03 -12.06 33.41
C GLN A 165 6.89 -13.56 33.71
N ARG A 166 6.14 -14.30 32.90
CA ARG A 166 6.01 -15.75 33.03
C ARG A 166 7.23 -16.46 32.47
N LEU A 167 7.67 -16.08 31.27
CA LEU A 167 8.85 -16.63 30.60
C LEU A 167 10.12 -16.37 31.40
N ASP A 168 10.25 -15.22 32.06
CA ASP A 168 11.37 -14.90 32.94
C ASP A 168 11.51 -15.92 34.09
N ARG A 169 10.39 -16.28 34.73
CA ARG A 169 10.40 -17.28 35.82
C ARG A 169 10.77 -18.67 35.31
N GLU A 170 10.32 -19.02 34.11
CA GLU A 170 10.61 -20.31 33.47
C GLU A 170 12.07 -20.39 32.99
N LEU A 171 12.60 -19.28 32.46
CA LEU A 171 14.01 -19.12 32.12
C LEU A 171 14.91 -19.32 33.34
N ASP A 172 14.62 -18.67 34.47
CA ASP A 172 15.41 -18.82 35.71
C ASP A 172 15.39 -20.27 36.23
N GLN A 173 14.31 -21.02 35.98
CA GLN A 173 14.24 -22.45 36.30
C GLN A 173 15.06 -23.31 35.32
N ALA A 174 14.98 -23.01 34.03
CA ALA A 174 15.74 -23.68 32.99
C ALA A 174 17.25 -23.42 33.15
N GLU A 175 17.67 -22.18 33.42
CA GLU A 175 19.05 -21.77 33.67
C GLU A 175 19.67 -22.60 34.80
N ARG A 176 19.00 -22.69 35.95
CA ARG A 176 19.46 -23.51 37.09
C ARG A 176 19.59 -24.99 36.76
N THR A 177 18.81 -25.50 35.82
CA THR A 177 18.92 -26.88 35.34
C THR A 177 20.11 -27.03 34.40
N VAL A 178 20.27 -26.10 33.45
CA VAL A 178 21.35 -26.06 32.47
C VAL A 178 22.72 -25.90 33.15
N ASP A 179 22.82 -25.04 34.16
CA ASP A 179 24.02 -24.81 34.96
C ASP A 179 24.46 -26.05 35.76
N ARG A 180 23.54 -26.95 36.07
CA ARG A 180 23.80 -28.19 36.81
C ARG A 180 23.98 -29.39 35.89
N LEU A 181 23.97 -29.20 34.57
CA LEU A 181 24.15 -30.31 33.63
C LEU A 181 25.51 -30.97 33.84
N GLN A 182 25.45 -32.27 34.11
CA GLN A 182 26.60 -33.15 34.09
C GLN A 182 26.60 -33.94 32.77
N ALA A 183 27.78 -34.41 32.33
CA ALA A 183 27.91 -35.29 31.17
C ALA A 183 27.38 -36.71 31.46
N THR A 184 26.12 -36.80 31.89
CA THR A 184 25.39 -38.04 32.18
C THR A 184 24.09 -38.05 31.39
N SER A 185 23.70 -39.22 30.89
CA SER A 185 22.53 -39.37 30.01
C SER A 185 21.21 -38.92 30.67
N ALA A 186 21.06 -39.13 31.98
CA ALA A 186 19.90 -38.68 32.73
C ALA A 186 19.80 -37.14 32.81
N SER A 187 20.92 -36.47 33.11
CA SER A 187 20.97 -34.99 33.19
C SER A 187 20.72 -34.35 31.83
N ILE A 188 21.33 -34.89 30.78
CA ILE A 188 21.15 -34.41 29.40
C ILE A 188 19.69 -34.50 28.98
N ARG A 189 19.02 -35.65 29.18
CA ARG A 189 17.58 -35.79 28.85
C ARG A 189 16.70 -34.80 29.61
N LEU A 190 17.01 -34.53 30.87
CA LEU A 190 16.29 -33.53 31.67
C LEU A 190 16.50 -32.12 31.10
N GLY A 191 17.75 -31.76 30.77
CA GLY A 191 18.08 -30.48 30.13
C GLY A 191 17.35 -30.29 28.81
N GLU A 192 17.40 -31.29 27.92
CA GLU A 192 16.70 -31.29 26.63
C GLU A 192 15.19 -31.10 26.82
N SER A 193 14.57 -31.85 27.73
CA SER A 193 13.14 -31.71 28.00
C SER A 193 12.76 -30.32 28.51
N MET A 194 13.59 -29.72 29.36
CA MET A 194 13.34 -28.38 29.90
C MET A 194 13.50 -27.30 28.84
N VAL A 195 14.58 -27.35 28.04
CA VAL A 195 14.83 -26.42 26.93
C VAL A 195 13.73 -26.54 25.87
N ASN A 196 13.32 -27.76 25.51
CA ASN A 196 12.22 -27.98 24.57
C ASN A 196 10.88 -27.43 25.10
N SER A 197 10.58 -27.64 26.39
CA SER A 197 9.36 -27.09 26.98
C SER A 197 9.38 -25.55 26.98
N LEU A 198 10.51 -24.94 27.33
CA LEU A 198 10.66 -23.48 27.28
C LEU A 198 10.50 -22.96 25.85
N SER A 199 11.13 -23.60 24.87
CA SER A 199 11.00 -23.26 23.44
C SER A 199 9.55 -23.24 22.98
N GLN A 200 8.78 -24.29 23.31
CA GLN A 200 7.36 -24.36 22.99
C GLN A 200 6.56 -23.22 23.64
N ARG A 201 6.88 -22.86 24.88
CA ARG A 201 6.20 -21.76 25.59
C ARG A 201 6.54 -20.39 25.02
N VAL A 202 7.80 -20.16 24.65
CA VAL A 202 8.22 -18.94 23.94
C VAL A 202 7.45 -18.82 22.63
N THR A 203 7.43 -19.86 21.80
CA THR A 203 6.66 -19.86 20.53
C THR A 203 5.18 -19.61 20.77
N ALA A 204 4.55 -20.30 21.74
CA ALA A 204 3.14 -20.10 22.05
C ALA A 204 2.83 -18.68 22.55
N ALA A 205 3.72 -18.07 23.35
CA ALA A 205 3.59 -16.69 23.78
C ALA A 205 3.72 -15.71 22.60
N THR A 206 4.68 -15.95 21.70
CA THR A 206 4.85 -15.16 20.47
C THR A 206 3.60 -15.20 19.60
N GLU A 207 3.07 -16.39 19.31
CA GLU A 207 1.85 -16.59 18.53
C GLU A 207 0.62 -15.97 19.21
N ALA A 208 0.48 -16.13 20.53
CA ALA A 208 -0.63 -15.55 21.27
C ALA A 208 -0.65 -14.02 21.18
N VAL A 209 0.49 -13.35 21.39
CA VAL A 209 0.57 -11.88 21.36
C VAL A 209 0.47 -11.35 19.92
N SER A 210 1.15 -11.97 18.96
CA SER A 210 1.07 -11.58 17.55
C SER A 210 -0.32 -11.76 16.96
N GLY A 211 -1.04 -12.80 17.36
CA GLY A 211 -2.43 -13.03 16.98
C GLY A 211 -3.36 -11.87 17.37
N LEU A 212 -3.07 -11.14 18.45
CA LEU A 212 -3.88 -10.00 18.90
C LEU A 212 -3.82 -8.81 17.92
N TYR A 213 -2.69 -8.61 17.22
CA TYR A 213 -2.51 -7.49 16.29
C TYR A 213 -2.37 -7.89 14.82
N ALA A 214 -2.41 -9.19 14.50
CA ALA A 214 -2.22 -9.70 13.13
C ALA A 214 -3.14 -9.04 12.09
N ALA A 215 -4.41 -8.82 12.44
CA ALA A 215 -5.36 -8.16 11.54
C ALA A 215 -4.96 -6.71 11.23
N VAL A 216 -4.53 -5.94 12.23
CA VAL A 216 -4.03 -4.57 12.03
C VAL A 216 -2.77 -4.59 11.18
N SER A 217 -1.81 -5.48 11.48
CA SER A 217 -0.59 -5.62 10.68
C SER A 217 -0.89 -5.89 9.21
N GLY A 218 -1.79 -6.84 8.93
CA GLY A 218 -2.17 -7.17 7.55
C GLY A 218 -2.87 -6.03 6.81
N ASP A 219 -3.69 -5.24 7.51
CA ASP A 219 -4.32 -4.06 6.91
C ASP A 219 -3.31 -2.93 6.64
N LEU A 220 -2.32 -2.74 7.52
CA LEU A 220 -1.21 -1.81 7.27
C LEU A 220 -0.36 -2.25 6.07
N ASP A 221 -0.13 -3.56 5.90
CA ASP A 221 0.65 -4.10 4.76
C ASP A 221 -0.04 -3.81 3.42
N LYS A 222 -1.36 -3.98 3.38
CA LYS A 222 -2.17 -3.59 2.20
C LYS A 222 -2.07 -2.08 1.94
N MET A 223 -2.17 -1.26 2.99
CA MET A 223 -2.07 0.19 2.87
C MET A 223 -0.68 0.64 2.38
N ASP A 224 0.41 0.05 2.88
CA ASP A 224 1.75 0.39 2.43
C ASP A 224 1.97 -0.01 0.97
N TRP A 225 1.46 -1.18 0.57
CA TRP A 225 1.49 -1.63 -0.83
C TRP A 225 0.71 -0.68 -1.75
N GLU A 226 -0.50 -0.29 -1.34
CA GLU A 226 -1.36 0.62 -2.10
C GLU A 226 -0.72 2.01 -2.27
N LEU A 227 -0.24 2.61 -1.17
CA LEU A 227 0.45 3.90 -1.22
C LEU A 227 1.76 3.83 -2.02
N GLY A 228 2.51 2.73 -1.91
CA GLY A 228 3.73 2.53 -2.70
C GLY A 228 3.45 2.39 -4.20
N ARG A 229 2.33 1.76 -4.57
CA ARG A 229 1.86 1.68 -5.96
C ARG A 229 1.49 3.06 -6.50
N LEU A 230 0.76 3.86 -5.72
CA LEU A 230 0.38 5.23 -6.09
C LEU A 230 1.61 6.14 -6.24
N ASP A 231 2.57 6.05 -5.33
CA ASP A 231 3.83 6.80 -5.40
C ASP A 231 4.62 6.43 -6.66
N SER A 232 4.72 5.14 -6.96
CA SER A 232 5.38 4.64 -8.17
C SER A 232 4.68 5.08 -9.46
N MET A 233 3.34 5.13 -9.46
CA MET A 233 2.57 5.66 -10.58
C MET A 233 2.90 7.14 -10.81
N MET A 234 2.87 7.95 -9.75
CA MET A 234 3.17 9.37 -9.84
C MET A 234 4.61 9.60 -10.35
N ASP A 235 5.58 8.79 -9.91
CA ASP A 235 6.95 8.83 -10.40
C ASP A 235 7.04 8.54 -11.92
N LEU A 236 6.26 7.58 -12.42
CA LEU A 236 6.21 7.27 -13.85
C LEU A 236 5.68 8.46 -14.67
N ILE A 237 4.66 9.15 -14.16
CA ILE A 237 4.05 10.31 -14.82
C ILE A 237 5.03 11.50 -14.79
N GLU A 238 5.58 11.84 -13.62
CA GLU A 238 6.51 12.97 -13.45
C GLU A 238 7.84 12.79 -14.19
N ALA A 239 8.27 11.55 -14.41
CA ALA A 239 9.44 11.27 -15.24
C ALA A 239 9.24 11.60 -16.73
N SER A 240 8.00 11.91 -17.16
CA SER A 240 7.73 12.38 -18.52
C SER A 240 7.87 13.89 -18.65
N PRO A 241 8.69 14.42 -19.58
CA PRO A 241 8.61 15.82 -19.97
C PRO A 241 7.42 16.09 -20.92
N ASN A 242 6.86 15.05 -21.54
CA ASN A 242 5.86 15.15 -22.60
C ASN A 242 4.42 14.95 -22.12
N ILE A 243 4.22 14.24 -21.01
CA ILE A 243 2.91 14.06 -20.39
C ILE A 243 2.66 15.25 -19.46
N ARG A 244 1.60 16.01 -19.78
CA ARG A 244 1.09 17.08 -18.93
C ARG A 244 -0.37 16.81 -18.65
N LEU A 245 -0.71 16.70 -17.38
CA LEU A 245 -2.08 16.55 -16.94
C LEU A 245 -2.81 17.90 -17.11
N ALA A 246 -4.04 17.86 -17.60
CA ALA A 246 -4.92 19.01 -17.70
C ALA A 246 -5.36 19.49 -16.30
N GLU A 247 -5.96 20.68 -16.25
CA GLU A 247 -6.52 21.21 -15.01
C GLU A 247 -7.61 20.26 -14.50
N ALA A 248 -7.47 19.84 -13.24
CA ALA A 248 -8.33 18.85 -12.59
C ALA A 248 -8.43 17.50 -13.33
N GLU A 249 -7.45 17.12 -14.16
CA GLU A 249 -7.25 15.74 -14.62
C GLU A 249 -6.58 14.92 -13.52
N GLY A 250 -7.22 13.84 -13.08
CA GLY A 250 -6.77 12.99 -12.00
C GLY A 250 -6.09 11.71 -12.52
N PRO A 251 -4.82 11.45 -12.19
CA PRO A 251 -4.14 10.22 -12.58
C PRO A 251 -4.68 9.02 -11.80
N LEU A 252 -4.96 7.92 -12.48
CA LEU A 252 -5.57 6.70 -11.90
C LEU A 252 -4.60 5.54 -11.81
N THR A 253 -3.89 5.25 -12.91
CA THR A 253 -2.85 4.23 -12.93
C THR A 253 -1.81 4.53 -14.01
N ALA A 254 -0.59 4.08 -13.80
CA ALA A 254 0.47 4.10 -14.79
C ALA A 254 1.30 2.82 -14.65
N VAL A 255 1.72 2.26 -15.78
CA VAL A 255 2.52 1.03 -15.82
C VAL A 255 3.50 1.07 -16.96
N LYS A 256 4.63 0.37 -16.81
CA LYS A 256 5.48 0.05 -17.95
C LYS A 256 4.75 -0.93 -18.86
N ALA A 257 4.73 -0.65 -20.16
CA ALA A 257 4.01 -1.48 -21.11
C ALA A 257 4.80 -1.67 -22.40
N ASP A 258 4.58 -2.79 -23.08
CA ASP A 258 5.08 -3.04 -24.43
C ASP A 258 3.92 -2.86 -25.42
N TRP A 259 4.06 -1.95 -26.39
CA TRP A 259 3.03 -1.76 -27.42
C TRP A 259 3.25 -2.75 -28.57
N HIS A 260 2.38 -3.74 -28.72
CA HIS A 260 2.45 -4.72 -29.80
C HIS A 260 1.83 -4.15 -31.08
N ARG A 261 2.66 -3.81 -32.07
CA ARG A 261 2.23 -3.35 -33.39
C ARG A 261 2.29 -4.51 -34.37
N ASP A 262 1.21 -4.74 -35.11
CA ASP A 262 1.12 -5.75 -36.18
C ASP A 262 1.53 -7.19 -35.79
N GLY A 263 1.39 -7.55 -34.51
CA GLY A 263 1.72 -8.88 -33.97
C GLY A 263 3.17 -9.06 -33.53
N ASP A 264 4.04 -8.07 -33.73
CA ASP A 264 5.41 -8.06 -33.24
C ASP A 264 5.55 -7.24 -31.95
N LYS A 265 6.61 -7.53 -31.17
CA LYS A 265 6.97 -6.72 -30.00
C LYS A 265 7.39 -5.31 -30.49
N GLY A 266 6.53 -4.32 -30.28
CA GLY A 266 6.83 -2.92 -30.59
C GLY A 266 7.51 -2.20 -29.42
N PRO A 267 7.45 -0.87 -29.37
CA PRO A 267 8.23 -0.08 -28.44
C PRO A 267 7.84 -0.32 -26.98
N GLU A 268 8.83 -0.29 -26.10
CA GLU A 268 8.61 -0.26 -24.65
C GLU A 268 8.32 1.18 -24.21
N GLY A 269 7.44 1.34 -23.22
CA GLY A 269 7.02 2.66 -22.78
C GLY A 269 6.26 2.65 -21.47
N VAL A 270 5.57 3.75 -21.22
CA VAL A 270 4.66 3.93 -20.08
C VAL A 270 3.27 4.17 -20.61
N LEU A 271 2.34 3.31 -20.19
CA LEU A 271 0.91 3.49 -20.38
C LEU A 271 0.36 4.20 -19.14
N VAL A 272 -0.37 5.30 -19.34
CA VAL A 272 -0.98 6.11 -18.29
C VAL A 272 -2.48 6.18 -18.55
N LEU A 273 -3.26 5.93 -17.50
CA LEU A 273 -4.69 6.15 -17.48
C LEU A 273 -5.01 7.24 -16.46
N THR A 274 -5.72 8.26 -16.93
CA THR A 274 -6.32 9.30 -16.10
C THR A 274 -7.83 9.16 -16.15
N ASP A 275 -8.54 9.99 -15.40
CA ASP A 275 -10.00 10.07 -15.45
C ASP A 275 -10.56 10.73 -16.73
N LEU A 276 -9.69 11.17 -17.65
CA LEU A 276 -10.09 11.76 -18.93
C LEU A 276 -9.46 11.07 -20.14
N ARG A 277 -8.22 10.60 -20.02
CA ARG A 277 -7.39 10.18 -21.15
C ARG A 277 -6.63 8.89 -20.90
N LEU A 278 -6.34 8.23 -21.99
CA LEU A 278 -5.35 7.17 -22.07
C LEU A 278 -4.15 7.68 -22.86
N LEU A 279 -2.97 7.60 -22.27
CA LEU A 279 -1.73 8.03 -22.89
C LEU A 279 -0.73 6.87 -22.97
N PHE A 280 0.00 6.78 -24.08
CA PHE A 280 1.17 5.91 -24.18
C PHE A 280 2.38 6.72 -24.66
N GLU A 281 3.42 6.74 -23.83
CA GLU A 281 4.72 7.32 -24.15
C GLU A 281 5.74 6.20 -24.34
N GLU A 282 6.32 6.10 -25.54
CA GLU A 282 7.52 5.29 -25.78
C GLU A 282 8.67 5.84 -24.94
N ARG A 283 9.35 4.95 -24.21
CA ARG A 283 10.54 5.25 -23.41
C ARG A 283 11.55 4.15 -23.60
N ASP A 284 12.26 4.19 -24.72
CA ASP A 284 13.21 3.15 -25.11
C ASP A 284 14.64 3.69 -25.23
N GLU A 285 15.61 2.87 -24.81
CA GLU A 285 17.03 3.18 -24.91
C GLU A 285 17.57 2.61 -26.23
N VAL A 286 17.51 3.41 -27.29
CA VAL A 286 17.92 2.96 -28.62
C VAL A 286 19.43 3.11 -28.75
N VAL A 287 20.12 1.99 -29.02
CA VAL A 287 21.56 2.00 -29.35
C VAL A 287 21.74 2.62 -30.73
N THR A 288 22.05 3.92 -30.77
CA THR A 288 22.19 4.69 -32.01
C THR A 288 23.48 4.36 -32.77
N LYS A 289 24.53 3.83 -32.10
CA LYS A 289 25.75 3.35 -32.78
C LYS A 289 26.37 2.10 -32.13
N LYS A 290 26.37 0.99 -32.88
CA LYS A 290 27.25 -0.17 -32.60
C LYS A 290 28.60 0.01 -33.30
N ARG A 291 29.67 0.29 -32.56
CA ARG A 291 31.03 0.22 -33.10
C ARG A 291 31.58 -1.20 -32.93
N PHE A 292 31.74 -1.92 -34.04
CA PHE A 292 32.40 -3.22 -34.09
C PHE A 292 33.79 -3.13 -33.43
N GLY A 293 34.06 -3.97 -32.42
CA GLY A 293 35.40 -4.20 -31.92
C GLY A 293 35.58 -4.01 -30.42
N ILE A 294 35.62 -2.78 -29.88
CA ILE A 294 36.24 -2.54 -28.56
C ILE A 294 35.62 -1.37 -27.74
N PHE A 295 34.56 -0.66 -28.16
CA PHE A 295 34.11 0.56 -27.44
C PHE A 295 32.59 0.72 -27.30
N LYS A 296 32.19 1.27 -26.13
CA LYS A 296 30.83 1.52 -25.62
C LYS A 296 29.81 1.88 -26.71
N ALA A 297 28.63 1.25 -26.64
CA ALA A 297 27.44 1.67 -27.37
C ALA A 297 27.05 3.08 -26.94
N GLU A 298 26.85 3.98 -27.91
CA GLU A 298 26.12 5.24 -27.66
C GLU A 298 24.63 4.89 -27.72
N SER A 299 23.93 5.17 -26.63
CA SER A 299 22.47 5.04 -26.52
C SER A 299 21.83 6.40 -26.42
N GLU A 300 20.63 6.53 -26.97
CA GLU A 300 19.77 7.71 -26.87
C GLU A 300 18.40 7.27 -26.34
N MET A 301 17.89 8.00 -25.35
CA MET A 301 16.55 7.77 -24.81
C MET A 301 15.53 8.41 -25.75
N VAL A 302 14.74 7.59 -26.43
CA VAL A 302 13.60 8.05 -27.22
C VAL A 302 12.42 8.23 -26.27
N GLN A 303 11.85 9.44 -26.24
CA GLN A 303 10.66 9.79 -25.47
C GLN A 303 9.62 10.46 -26.36
N VAL A 304 8.60 9.69 -26.77
CA VAL A 304 7.57 10.15 -27.71
C VAL A 304 6.20 9.66 -27.25
N VAL A 305 5.25 10.59 -27.11
CA VAL A 305 3.84 10.26 -26.90
C VAL A 305 3.23 9.84 -28.23
N HIS A 306 2.82 8.58 -28.33
CA HIS A 306 2.18 8.07 -29.55
C HIS A 306 0.66 8.00 -29.45
N ILE A 307 0.14 7.82 -28.24
CA ILE A 307 -1.30 7.80 -27.98
C ILE A 307 -1.58 8.86 -26.94
N ASP A 308 -2.52 9.74 -27.26
CA ASP A 308 -3.16 10.71 -26.40
C ASP A 308 -4.62 10.73 -26.86
N ALA A 309 -5.43 9.85 -26.27
CA ALA A 309 -6.82 9.61 -26.67
C ALA A 309 -7.75 9.84 -25.48
N GLN A 310 -8.92 10.40 -25.72
CA GLN A 310 -9.92 10.50 -24.64
C GLN A 310 -10.45 9.10 -24.32
N VAL A 311 -10.75 8.85 -23.05
CA VAL A 311 -11.32 7.56 -22.63
C VAL A 311 -12.71 7.31 -23.26
N SER A 312 -13.44 8.37 -23.59
CA SER A 312 -14.69 8.33 -24.35
C SER A 312 -14.53 7.84 -25.79
N GLU A 313 -13.32 7.95 -26.38
CA GLU A 313 -13.04 7.47 -27.73
C GLU A 313 -12.75 5.96 -27.76
N ILE A 314 -12.60 5.30 -26.61
CA ILE A 314 -12.39 3.86 -26.51
C ILE A 314 -13.73 3.14 -26.70
N GLN A 315 -13.90 2.48 -27.83
CA GLN A 315 -15.14 1.79 -28.20
C GLN A 315 -15.21 0.36 -27.63
N GLU A 316 -14.07 -0.31 -27.53
CA GLU A 316 -13.98 -1.70 -27.06
C GLU A 316 -12.71 -1.89 -26.24
N VAL A 317 -12.84 -2.66 -25.16
CA VAL A 317 -11.74 -3.05 -24.27
C VAL A 317 -11.79 -4.56 -24.08
N GLU A 318 -10.73 -5.26 -24.44
CA GLU A 318 -10.55 -6.68 -24.19
C GLU A 318 -9.35 -6.91 -23.28
N ALA A 319 -9.58 -7.52 -22.13
CA ALA A 319 -8.54 -8.00 -21.22
C ALA A 319 -8.26 -9.50 -21.50
N LYS A 320 -7.00 -9.86 -21.66
CA LYS A 320 -6.57 -11.23 -21.99
C LYS A 320 -5.32 -11.58 -21.20
N GLU A 321 -5.23 -12.84 -20.79
CA GLU A 321 -3.97 -13.44 -20.35
C GLU A 321 -3.44 -14.29 -21.51
N GLU A 322 -2.23 -14.00 -21.98
CA GLU A 322 -1.58 -14.77 -23.05
C GLU A 322 -0.24 -15.35 -22.61
N GLY A 323 0.16 -16.48 -23.21
CA GLY A 323 1.43 -17.12 -22.90
C GLY A 323 1.42 -17.95 -21.60
N GLY A 324 2.63 -18.34 -21.18
CA GLY A 324 2.88 -19.20 -20.02
C GLY A 324 2.77 -20.71 -20.28
N PHE A 325 3.83 -21.46 -19.97
CA PHE A 325 3.77 -22.92 -19.84
C PHE A 325 3.63 -23.27 -18.36
N LEU A 326 2.57 -24.00 -17.99
CA LEU A 326 2.26 -24.38 -16.60
C LEU A 326 2.04 -23.20 -15.62
N GLY A 327 1.52 -22.07 -16.11
CA GLY A 327 1.12 -20.94 -15.25
C GLY A 327 2.25 -20.02 -14.78
N MET A 328 3.48 -20.20 -15.27
CA MET A 328 4.56 -19.22 -15.11
C MET A 328 4.74 -18.39 -16.37
N GLY A 329 4.75 -17.06 -16.23
CA GLY A 329 5.01 -16.13 -17.34
C GLY A 329 3.82 -15.92 -18.27
N LYS A 330 2.63 -15.68 -17.70
CA LYS A 330 1.50 -15.13 -18.45
C LYS A 330 1.71 -13.63 -18.61
N ASP A 331 1.50 -13.14 -19.82
CA ASP A 331 1.52 -11.75 -20.18
C ASP A 331 0.10 -11.19 -20.03
N ASP A 332 -0.04 -10.10 -19.29
CA ASP A 332 -1.29 -9.37 -19.11
C ASP A 332 -1.51 -8.43 -20.32
N ILE A 333 -2.43 -8.80 -21.21
CA ILE A 333 -2.68 -8.08 -22.45
C ILE A 333 -3.98 -7.28 -22.35
N ILE A 334 -3.92 -5.99 -22.69
CA ILE A 334 -5.10 -5.16 -22.94
C ILE A 334 -5.15 -4.76 -24.42
N GLU A 335 -6.28 -5.05 -25.07
CA GLU A 335 -6.57 -4.64 -26.43
C GLU A 335 -7.67 -3.58 -26.44
N LEU A 336 -7.44 -2.52 -27.19
CA LEU A 336 -8.29 -1.33 -27.25
C LEU A 336 -8.63 -1.05 -28.71
N THR A 337 -9.92 -0.88 -28.99
CA THR A 337 -10.41 -0.35 -30.27
C THR A 337 -10.92 1.06 -30.04
N PHE A 338 -10.47 2.01 -30.87
CA PHE A 338 -10.82 3.42 -30.73
C PHE A 338 -11.74 3.90 -31.86
N ALA A 339 -12.41 5.01 -31.61
CA ALA A 339 -13.16 5.76 -32.61
C ALA A 339 -12.25 6.29 -33.73
N ALA A 340 -12.85 6.61 -34.88
CA ALA A 340 -12.12 7.11 -36.05
C ALA A 340 -11.45 8.49 -35.83
N THR A 341 -11.84 9.21 -34.77
CA THR A 341 -11.26 10.49 -34.36
C THR A 341 -9.96 10.34 -33.57
N ALA A 342 -9.71 9.16 -33.00
CA ALA A 342 -8.55 8.91 -32.17
C ALA A 342 -7.24 8.79 -33.00
N PRO A 343 -6.06 8.98 -32.37
CA PRO A 343 -4.76 8.92 -33.07
C PRO A 343 -4.45 7.56 -33.72
N VAL A 344 -5.04 6.47 -33.20
CA VAL A 344 -4.89 5.10 -33.68
C VAL A 344 -6.24 4.40 -33.64
N SER A 345 -6.49 3.44 -34.55
CA SER A 345 -7.73 2.66 -34.57
C SER A 345 -7.74 1.49 -33.59
N ARG A 346 -6.58 0.89 -33.33
CA ARG A 346 -6.40 -0.21 -32.38
C ARG A 346 -5.06 -0.09 -31.67
N ALA A 347 -5.02 -0.44 -30.39
CA ALA A 347 -3.79 -0.62 -29.63
C ALA A 347 -3.83 -1.93 -28.84
N ARG A 348 -2.65 -2.53 -28.65
CA ARG A 348 -2.48 -3.79 -27.91
C ARG A 348 -1.27 -3.66 -27.02
N PHE A 349 -1.45 -3.76 -25.72
CA PHE A 349 -0.38 -3.57 -24.75
C PHE A 349 -0.21 -4.80 -23.89
N HIS A 350 1.05 -5.18 -23.65
CA HIS A 350 1.41 -6.03 -22.52
C HIS A 350 1.74 -5.15 -21.31
N LEU A 351 1.01 -5.32 -20.20
CA LEU A 351 1.17 -4.57 -18.96
C LEU A 351 2.16 -5.27 -18.03
N LYS A 352 3.27 -4.60 -17.69
CA LYS A 352 4.31 -5.20 -16.83
C LYS A 352 3.92 -5.11 -15.35
N GLY A 353 3.40 -6.22 -14.81
CA GLY A 353 3.11 -6.36 -13.38
C GLY A 353 1.81 -5.70 -12.92
N GLN A 354 0.87 -5.46 -13.85
CA GLN A 354 -0.51 -5.06 -13.55
C GLN A 354 -1.50 -5.91 -14.35
N ASP A 355 -2.67 -6.14 -13.76
CA ASP A 355 -3.74 -6.96 -14.33
C ASP A 355 -4.52 -6.19 -15.40
N SER A 356 -4.67 -6.79 -16.58
CA SER A 356 -5.41 -6.19 -17.70
C SER A 356 -6.93 -6.04 -17.43
N ALA A 357 -7.52 -6.91 -16.62
CA ALA A 357 -8.92 -6.82 -16.24
C ALA A 357 -9.18 -5.63 -15.30
N ASP A 358 -8.26 -5.32 -14.39
CA ASP A 358 -8.35 -4.13 -13.54
C ASP A 358 -8.36 -2.85 -14.38
N TRP A 359 -7.51 -2.78 -15.43
CA TRP A 359 -7.53 -1.66 -16.38
C TRP A 359 -8.84 -1.55 -17.13
N ALA A 360 -9.41 -2.67 -17.60
CA ALA A 360 -10.71 -2.67 -18.27
C ALA A 360 -11.85 -2.19 -17.36
N VAL A 361 -11.81 -2.56 -16.08
CA VAL A 361 -12.76 -2.06 -15.07
C VAL A 361 -12.59 -0.55 -14.86
N LEU A 362 -11.36 -0.05 -14.74
CA LEU A 362 -11.10 1.39 -14.60
C LEU A 362 -11.60 2.19 -15.81
N ILE A 363 -11.29 1.75 -17.03
CA ILE A 363 -11.77 2.39 -18.26
C ILE A 363 -13.29 2.48 -18.26
N LYS A 364 -13.98 1.38 -17.91
CA LYS A 364 -15.44 1.37 -17.85
C LYS A 364 -15.98 2.33 -16.78
N LYS A 365 -15.37 2.38 -15.59
CA LYS A 365 -15.78 3.31 -14.52
C LYS A 365 -15.64 4.77 -14.93
N ILE A 366 -14.61 5.10 -15.71
CA ILE A 366 -14.43 6.44 -16.28
C ILE A 366 -15.55 6.73 -17.28
N GLN A 367 -15.83 5.80 -18.20
CA GLN A 367 -16.88 5.96 -19.20
C GLN A 367 -18.29 6.09 -18.59
N THR A 368 -18.54 5.46 -17.45
CA THR A 368 -19.83 5.58 -16.73
C THR A 368 -19.89 6.76 -15.76
N GLY A 369 -18.78 7.47 -15.52
CA GLY A 369 -18.68 8.51 -14.48
C GLY A 369 -18.68 7.95 -13.05
N GLU A 370 -18.62 6.63 -12.86
CA GLU A 370 -18.54 6.03 -11.53
C GLU A 370 -17.26 6.43 -10.80
N ILE A 371 -16.19 6.72 -11.55
CA ILE A 371 -14.88 7.05 -11.00
C ILE A 371 -14.86 8.33 -10.17
N ASP A 372 -15.82 9.24 -10.37
CA ASP A 372 -15.84 10.52 -9.66
C ASP A 372 -16.19 10.34 -8.18
N ASN A 373 -16.93 9.28 -7.85
CA ASN A 373 -17.22 8.93 -6.45
C ASN A 373 -15.97 8.48 -5.68
N ASP A 374 -14.86 8.20 -6.39
CA ASP A 374 -13.57 7.85 -5.79
C ASP A 374 -12.71 9.08 -5.47
N ARG A 375 -13.09 10.29 -5.93
CA ARG A 375 -12.33 11.50 -5.64
C ARG A 375 -12.45 11.89 -4.17
N ALA A 376 -11.38 12.46 -3.62
CA ALA A 376 -11.39 12.98 -2.26
C ALA A 376 -12.30 14.22 -2.16
N ASP A 377 -13.03 14.33 -1.04
CA ASP A 377 -13.99 15.42 -0.75
C ASP A 377 -13.43 16.84 -1.05
N GLU A 378 -12.12 17.04 -0.91
CA GLU A 378 -11.46 18.34 -1.15
C GLU A 378 -11.50 18.79 -2.63
N TYR A 379 -11.78 17.87 -3.56
CA TYR A 379 -11.82 18.14 -5.01
C TYR A 379 -13.24 18.08 -5.60
N GLU A 380 -14.29 17.99 -4.77
CA GLU A 380 -15.68 18.01 -5.24
C GLU A 380 -16.05 19.34 -5.91
N ASP A 381 -15.63 20.47 -5.33
CA ASP A 381 -15.89 21.80 -5.89
C ASP A 381 -15.22 21.99 -7.27
N ASP A 382 -14.02 21.43 -7.44
CA ASP A 382 -13.29 21.46 -8.73
C ASP A 382 -14.02 20.64 -9.79
N LEU A 383 -14.59 19.50 -9.42
CA LEU A 383 -15.43 18.69 -10.32
C LEU A 383 -16.69 19.43 -10.76
N GLU A 384 -17.41 20.05 -9.81
CA GLU A 384 -18.63 20.80 -10.10
C GLU A 384 -18.33 21.94 -11.09
N ALA A 385 -17.25 22.68 -10.88
CA ALA A 385 -16.81 23.75 -11.79
C ALA A 385 -16.47 23.23 -13.21
N LEU A 386 -15.84 22.06 -13.32
CA LEU A 386 -15.56 21.43 -14.62
C LEU A 386 -16.83 20.98 -15.34
N GLU A 387 -17.80 20.45 -14.61
CA GLU A 387 -19.10 20.03 -15.16
C GLU A 387 -19.92 21.21 -15.65
N GLU A 388 -19.97 22.29 -14.88
CA GLU A 388 -20.60 23.55 -15.31
C GLU A 388 -19.93 24.09 -16.58
N THR A 389 -18.61 24.04 -16.65
CA THR A 389 -17.85 24.47 -17.83
C THR A 389 -18.20 23.61 -19.04
N ALA A 390 -18.23 22.28 -18.91
CA ALA A 390 -18.60 21.38 -20.00
C ALA A 390 -20.07 21.60 -20.46
N ALA A 391 -20.98 21.84 -19.51
CA ALA A 391 -22.39 22.11 -19.81
C ALA A 391 -22.63 23.48 -20.48
N SER A 392 -21.71 24.43 -20.33
CA SER A 392 -21.79 25.76 -20.94
C SER A 392 -21.41 25.80 -22.42
N PHE A 393 -21.03 24.68 -23.03
CA PHE A 393 -20.80 24.62 -24.47
C PHE A 393 -22.11 24.79 -25.26
N PRO A 394 -22.09 25.55 -26.36
CA PRO A 394 -23.27 25.71 -27.19
C PRO A 394 -23.64 24.39 -27.86
N THR A 395 -24.93 24.03 -27.86
CA THR A 395 -25.43 22.79 -28.51
C THR A 395 -25.36 22.83 -30.04
N ALA A 396 -25.02 23.98 -30.62
CA ALA A 396 -24.84 24.17 -32.05
C ALA A 396 -23.61 25.04 -32.35
N CYS A 397 -22.87 24.70 -33.39
CA CYS A 397 -21.71 25.46 -33.82
C CYS A 397 -22.14 26.89 -34.20
N PRO A 398 -21.51 27.94 -33.64
CA PRO A 398 -21.90 29.32 -33.92
C PRO A 398 -21.64 29.75 -35.37
N ASN A 399 -20.82 29.01 -36.12
CA ASN A 399 -20.49 29.32 -37.51
C ASN A 399 -21.34 28.54 -38.54
N CYS A 400 -21.53 27.24 -38.35
CA CYS A 400 -22.24 26.40 -39.34
C CYS A 400 -23.55 25.77 -38.83
N PHE A 401 -23.93 26.02 -37.57
CA PHE A 401 -25.13 25.48 -36.92
C PHE A 401 -25.21 23.94 -36.86
N ALA A 402 -24.13 23.23 -37.16
CA ALA A 402 -24.06 21.79 -36.90
C ALA A 402 -24.23 21.52 -35.41
N ALA A 403 -24.86 20.40 -35.06
CA ALA A 403 -24.99 19.97 -33.68
C ALA A 403 -23.59 19.76 -33.07
N VAL A 404 -23.42 20.21 -31.83
CA VAL A 404 -22.20 20.07 -31.05
C VAL A 404 -22.58 19.29 -29.82
N GLU A 405 -21.98 18.12 -29.65
CA GLU A 405 -22.14 17.33 -28.44
C GLU A 405 -21.40 18.03 -27.28
N PRO A 406 -21.96 18.01 -26.05
CA PRO A 406 -21.25 18.50 -24.88
C PRO A 406 -19.90 17.78 -24.77
N PRO A 407 -18.78 18.51 -24.68
CA PRO A 407 -17.49 17.85 -24.60
C PRO A 407 -17.31 17.16 -23.25
N ALA A 408 -16.32 16.27 -23.22
CA ALA A 408 -15.84 15.71 -21.95
C ALA A 408 -15.41 16.83 -20.98
N ARG A 409 -15.46 16.52 -19.69
CA ARG A 409 -15.01 17.43 -18.63
C ARG A 409 -13.55 17.84 -18.82
N GLY A 410 -13.20 19.06 -18.42
CA GLY A 410 -11.85 19.61 -18.61
C GLY A 410 -11.54 20.12 -20.02
N VAL A 411 -12.44 19.92 -21.00
CA VAL A 411 -12.26 20.46 -22.35
C VAL A 411 -12.62 21.95 -22.37
N THR A 412 -11.64 22.80 -22.65
CA THR A 412 -11.84 24.25 -22.75
C THR A 412 -12.17 24.73 -24.17
N SER A 413 -12.02 23.86 -25.17
CA SER A 413 -12.39 24.16 -26.56
C SER A 413 -12.59 22.89 -27.40
N VAL A 414 -13.54 22.92 -28.32
CA VAL A 414 -13.83 21.84 -29.29
C VAL A 414 -13.71 22.38 -30.70
N THR A 415 -13.15 21.62 -31.64
CA THR A 415 -13.15 22.02 -33.06
C THR A 415 -14.35 21.38 -33.76
N CYS A 416 -15.20 22.20 -34.40
CA CYS A 416 -16.35 21.72 -35.15
C CYS A 416 -15.89 20.87 -36.34
N GLU A 417 -16.35 19.61 -36.39
CA GLU A 417 -15.97 18.65 -37.44
C GLU A 417 -16.42 19.08 -38.85
N PHE A 418 -17.47 19.89 -38.95
CA PHE A 418 -18.06 20.28 -40.24
C PHE A 418 -17.38 21.49 -40.87
N CYS A 419 -16.95 22.48 -40.06
CA CYS A 419 -16.43 23.74 -40.56
C CYS A 419 -15.07 24.16 -39.98
N GLY A 420 -14.51 23.36 -39.08
CA GLY A 420 -13.21 23.61 -38.44
C GLY A 420 -13.20 24.78 -37.45
N THR A 421 -14.37 25.34 -37.08
CA THR A 421 -14.44 26.44 -36.12
C THR A 421 -14.17 25.94 -34.71
N VAL A 422 -13.28 26.63 -33.98
CA VAL A 422 -13.04 26.38 -32.56
C VAL A 422 -14.19 26.98 -31.75
N ILE A 423 -14.84 26.14 -30.96
CA ILE A 423 -15.95 26.42 -30.08
C ILE A 423 -15.41 26.43 -28.66
N THR A 424 -15.81 27.44 -27.88
CA THR A 424 -15.45 27.59 -26.46
C THR A 424 -16.72 27.63 -25.62
N PRO A 425 -16.64 27.33 -24.32
CA PRO A 425 -17.78 27.48 -23.42
C PRO A 425 -18.32 28.92 -23.45
N GLU A 426 -19.64 29.09 -23.40
CA GLU A 426 -20.25 30.40 -23.23
C GLU A 426 -19.86 30.93 -21.84
N LYS A 427 -19.39 32.17 -21.76
CA LYS A 427 -19.06 32.77 -20.46
C LYS A 427 -20.32 32.74 -19.58
N SER A 428 -20.24 31.99 -18.49
CA SER A 428 -21.21 31.97 -17.41
C SER A 428 -21.35 33.33 -16.73
#